data_AF-A0A8T2JQG4-F1
#
_entry.id   AF-A0A8T2JQG4-F1
#
_cell.length_a   1.000
_cell.length_b   1.000
_cell.length_c   1.000
_cell.angle_alpha   90.00
_cell.angle_beta   90.00
_cell.angle_gamma   90.00
#
_symmetry.space_group_name_H-M   'P 1'
#
loop_
_entity.id
_entity.type
_entity.pdbx_description
1 polymer ?
#
loop_
_entity_poly.entity_id
_entity_poly.type
_entity_poly.pdbx_seq_one_letter_code
_entity_poly.pdbx_strand_id
1 'polypeptide(L)'
;MEIKMVTGLIIDESELEELAQRVDQYVMTYTIDDDTVSLHFDGIPSNEYFCVILIAWERFKAATLSPGYFKVYEMHDPDQQCTMLFNTQVKDELTKLCSGEECKCMQATCPILQEKMDTSITGNDRKDAACKKDITYAYKVEFISSEEDGDFIKHSAKILDLYKQDSATLKRNNDIKFIMKKTCTSINLKQGDQYLIMGRDGIYSRIGFDFHYEYPLDSSNWVEWWPRACSSGQCDVFVRNLAEFLDKILFEGC
;
A
#
# COMPACT_ATOMS: atom_id res chain seq x y z
N MET A 1 -28.84 10.69 -2.09
CA MET A 1 -27.54 10.07 -2.46
C MET A 1 -26.98 10.83 -3.62
N GLU A 2 -25.71 11.20 -3.57
CA GLU A 2 -25.03 11.99 -4.60
C GLU A 2 -23.77 11.25 -5.02
N ILE A 3 -23.61 11.05 -6.33
CA ILE A 3 -22.56 10.25 -6.93
C ILE A 3 -21.86 11.12 -7.97
N LYS A 4 -20.67 11.60 -7.65
CA LYS A 4 -19.79 12.28 -8.60
C LYS A 4 -18.86 11.26 -9.26
N MET A 5 -18.86 11.24 -10.58
CA MET A 5 -18.05 10.33 -11.38
C MET A 5 -16.58 10.75 -11.40
N VAL A 6 -15.71 9.76 -11.59
CA VAL A 6 -14.28 9.99 -11.84
C VAL A 6 -14.12 10.78 -13.14
N THR A 7 -13.13 11.68 -13.19
CA THR A 7 -12.84 12.47 -14.40
C THR A 7 -12.76 11.59 -15.65
N GLY A 8 -13.55 11.92 -16.67
CA GLY A 8 -13.58 11.18 -17.93
C GLY A 8 -14.64 10.07 -18.00
N LEU A 9 -15.37 9.80 -16.92
CA LEU A 9 -16.52 8.90 -16.91
C LEU A 9 -17.85 9.67 -16.92
N ILE A 10 -18.84 9.11 -17.58
CA ILE A 10 -20.22 9.62 -17.60
C ILE A 10 -21.19 8.45 -17.37
N ILE A 11 -22.30 8.70 -16.67
CA ILE A 11 -23.34 7.70 -16.41
C ILE A 11 -24.21 7.53 -17.65
N ASP A 12 -24.65 6.29 -17.91
CA ASP A 12 -25.68 6.02 -18.90
C ASP A 12 -27.05 6.49 -18.40
N GLU A 13 -27.59 7.54 -19.00
CA GLU A 13 -28.88 8.12 -18.58
C GLU A 13 -30.04 7.12 -18.72
N SER A 14 -29.95 6.16 -19.65
CA SER A 14 -31.01 5.17 -19.86
C SER A 14 -31.20 4.24 -18.66
N GLU A 15 -30.13 3.96 -17.90
CA GLU A 15 -30.18 3.18 -16.67
C GLU A 15 -30.89 3.93 -15.54
N LEU A 16 -30.73 5.26 -15.48
CA LEU A 16 -31.39 6.11 -14.48
C LEU A 16 -32.88 6.20 -14.73
N GLU A 17 -33.29 6.27 -16.00
CA GLU A 17 -34.70 6.20 -16.40
C GLU A 17 -35.32 4.87 -15.98
N GLU A 18 -34.64 3.74 -16.23
CA GLU A 18 -35.13 2.42 -15.79
C GLU A 18 -35.25 2.35 -14.27
N LEU A 19 -34.25 2.84 -13.54
CA LEU A 19 -34.22 2.83 -12.07
C LEU A 19 -35.39 3.62 -11.47
N ALA A 20 -35.76 4.75 -12.07
CA ALA A 20 -36.88 5.58 -11.63
C ALA A 20 -38.26 5.03 -12.04
N GLN A 21 -38.33 4.24 -13.11
CA GLN A 21 -39.58 3.67 -13.64
C GLN A 21 -39.94 2.30 -13.07
N ARG A 22 -39.03 1.67 -12.31
CA ARG A 22 -39.27 0.40 -11.62
C ARG A 22 -40.51 0.46 -10.73
N VAL A 23 -41.16 -0.68 -10.47
CA VAL A 23 -42.43 -0.73 -9.70
C VAL A 23 -42.17 -0.82 -8.19
N ASP A 24 -40.99 -1.31 -7.81
CA ASP A 24 -40.43 -1.41 -6.47
C ASP A 24 -39.73 -0.09 -6.03
N GLN A 25 -40.30 1.07 -6.39
CA GLN A 25 -39.65 2.39 -6.31
C GLN A 25 -39.13 2.73 -4.91
N TYR A 26 -37.82 2.58 -4.74
CA TYR A 26 -37.09 3.23 -3.66
C TYR A 26 -36.51 4.58 -4.11
N VAL A 27 -36.26 4.75 -5.42
CA VAL A 27 -35.75 5.99 -6.02
C VAL A 27 -36.92 6.77 -6.58
N MET A 28 -37.21 7.93 -6.00
CA MET A 28 -38.32 8.78 -6.43
C MET A 28 -37.97 9.60 -7.66
N THR A 29 -36.80 10.24 -7.61
CA THR A 29 -36.34 11.18 -8.64
C THR A 29 -34.83 11.13 -8.73
N TYR A 30 -34.32 11.51 -9.90
CA TYR A 30 -32.90 11.72 -10.11
C TYR A 30 -32.66 13.07 -10.79
N THR A 31 -31.50 13.63 -10.57
CA THR A 31 -30.99 14.79 -11.30
C THR A 31 -29.56 14.54 -11.73
N ILE A 32 -29.19 15.04 -12.90
CA ILE A 32 -27.84 14.96 -13.44
C ILE A 32 -27.32 16.39 -13.57
N ASP A 33 -26.19 16.67 -12.95
CA ASP A 33 -25.45 17.93 -13.07
C ASP A 33 -24.01 17.62 -13.48
N ASP A 34 -23.69 17.83 -14.76
CA ASP A 34 -22.44 17.46 -15.41
C ASP A 34 -21.98 16.01 -15.15
N ASP A 35 -21.10 15.82 -14.17
CA ASP A 35 -20.49 14.54 -13.78
C ASP A 35 -21.08 13.99 -12.48
N THR A 36 -22.13 14.61 -11.95
CA THR A 36 -22.73 14.30 -10.65
C THR A 36 -24.18 13.88 -10.81
N VAL A 37 -24.52 12.69 -10.29
CA VAL A 37 -25.88 12.16 -10.25
C VAL A 37 -26.40 12.19 -8.83
N SER A 38 -27.54 12.84 -8.63
CA SER A 38 -28.24 12.85 -7.36
C SER A 38 -29.51 12.01 -7.45
N LEU A 39 -29.60 11.00 -6.59
CA LEU A 39 -30.74 10.10 -6.43
C LEU A 39 -31.46 10.43 -5.12
N HIS A 40 -32.77 10.60 -5.20
CA HIS A 40 -33.64 10.87 -4.05
C HIS A 40 -34.45 9.64 -3.71
N PHE A 41 -34.55 9.33 -2.42
CA PHE A 41 -35.25 8.16 -1.89
C PHE A 41 -36.24 8.62 -0.83
N ASP A 42 -37.37 7.92 -0.70
CA ASP A 42 -38.31 8.14 0.39
C ASP A 42 -37.73 7.72 1.76
N GLY A 43 -36.85 6.72 1.76
CA GLY A 43 -36.16 6.26 2.96
C GLY A 43 -35.12 5.20 2.63
N ILE A 44 -34.07 5.14 3.45
CA ILE A 44 -33.02 4.11 3.37
C ILE A 44 -33.22 3.15 4.54
N PRO A 45 -33.38 1.83 4.29
CA PRO A 45 -33.56 0.86 5.37
C PRO A 45 -32.30 0.78 6.25
N SER A 46 -32.50 0.65 7.56
CA SER A 46 -31.41 0.58 8.55
C SER A 46 -30.94 -0.84 8.86
N ASN A 47 -31.70 -1.85 8.44
CA ASN A 47 -31.49 -3.26 8.76
C ASN A 47 -30.90 -4.08 7.62
N GLU A 48 -30.73 -3.51 6.43
CA GLU A 48 -30.17 -4.18 5.25
C GLU A 48 -29.42 -3.21 4.34
N TYR A 49 -28.53 -3.76 3.51
CA TYR A 49 -27.83 -2.96 2.52
C TYR A 49 -28.75 -2.58 1.37
N PHE A 50 -28.81 -1.29 1.08
CA PHE A 50 -29.51 -0.74 -0.06
C PHE A 50 -28.53 -0.41 -1.18
N CYS A 51 -28.62 -1.12 -2.30
CA CYS A 51 -27.64 -1.06 -3.39
C CYS A 51 -28.24 -0.45 -4.66
N VAL A 52 -27.53 0.51 -5.26
CA VAL A 52 -27.84 1.04 -6.59
C VAL A 52 -26.71 0.64 -7.54
N ILE A 53 -27.07 0.09 -8.70
CA ILE A 53 -26.13 -0.29 -9.74
C ILE A 53 -26.32 0.68 -10.90
N LEU A 54 -25.24 1.32 -11.34
CA LEU A 54 -25.24 2.25 -12.46
C LEU A 54 -24.14 1.83 -13.45
N ILE A 55 -24.46 1.88 -14.75
CA ILE A 55 -23.49 1.68 -15.81
C ILE A 55 -22.91 3.03 -16.19
N ALA A 56 -21.59 3.06 -16.40
CA ALA A 56 -20.86 4.26 -16.79
C ALA A 56 -19.91 3.95 -17.94
N TRP A 57 -19.75 4.94 -18.82
CA TRP A 57 -18.91 4.85 -20.01
C TRP A 57 -17.76 5.84 -19.95
N GLU A 58 -16.61 5.45 -20.49
CA GLU A 58 -15.46 6.33 -20.62
C GLU A 58 -15.67 7.30 -21.80
N ARG A 59 -15.85 8.59 -21.49
CA ARG A 59 -15.98 9.66 -22.48
C ARG A 59 -14.62 10.08 -23.04
N PHE A 60 -13.60 10.15 -22.18
CA PHE A 60 -12.23 10.47 -22.57
C PHE A 60 -11.22 10.02 -21.50
N LYS A 61 -9.96 9.81 -21.93
CA LYS A 61 -8.84 9.52 -21.03
C LYS A 61 -8.22 10.82 -20.53
N ALA A 62 -8.18 10.99 -19.21
CA ALA A 62 -7.53 12.12 -18.56
C ALA A 62 -6.16 11.72 -18.00
N ALA A 63 -5.17 12.62 -18.10
CA ALA A 63 -3.85 12.40 -17.51
C ALA A 63 -3.85 12.55 -15.97
N THR A 64 -4.76 13.36 -15.44
CA THR A 64 -4.98 13.55 -14.00
C THR A 64 -6.43 13.19 -13.69
N LEU A 65 -6.62 12.19 -12.84
CA LEU A 65 -7.95 11.73 -12.44
C LEU A 65 -8.32 12.40 -11.12
N SER A 66 -9.42 13.15 -11.08
CA SER A 66 -10.07 13.47 -9.81
C SER A 66 -10.87 12.25 -9.36
N PRO A 67 -10.73 11.79 -8.10
CA PRO A 67 -11.52 10.68 -7.61
C PRO A 67 -13.01 11.05 -7.66
N GLY A 68 -13.84 10.06 -7.99
CA GLY A 68 -15.27 10.16 -7.79
C GLY A 68 -15.59 10.11 -6.30
N TYR A 69 -16.78 10.52 -5.93
CA TYR A 69 -17.26 10.35 -4.58
C TYR A 69 -18.71 9.91 -4.56
N PHE A 70 -19.06 9.22 -3.50
CA PHE A 70 -20.40 8.83 -3.16
C PHE A 70 -20.74 9.44 -1.81
N LYS A 71 -21.83 10.18 -1.75
CA LYS A 71 -22.29 10.88 -0.56
C LYS A 71 -23.73 10.51 -0.27
N VAL A 72 -24.02 10.09 0.95
CA VAL A 72 -25.38 9.88 1.45
C VAL A 72 -25.61 10.83 2.60
N TYR A 73 -26.74 11.54 2.56
CA TYR A 73 -27.13 12.50 3.57
C TYR A 73 -28.65 12.58 3.66
N GLU A 74 -29.13 12.98 4.83
CA GLU A 74 -30.55 13.27 5.04
C GLU A 74 -30.86 14.71 4.62
N MET A 75 -31.93 14.89 3.83
CA MET A 75 -32.26 16.22 3.27
C MET A 75 -32.68 17.23 4.35
N HIS A 76 -33.30 16.75 5.43
CA HIS A 76 -33.75 17.57 6.56
C HIS A 76 -32.72 17.70 7.68
N ASP A 77 -31.68 16.87 7.68
CA ASP A 77 -30.55 16.93 8.62
C ASP A 77 -29.21 16.68 7.88
N PRO A 78 -28.67 17.70 7.18
CA PRO A 78 -27.47 17.53 6.35
C PRO A 78 -26.20 17.19 7.14
N ASP A 79 -26.20 17.38 8.46
CA ASP A 79 -25.07 17.02 9.32
C ASP A 79 -24.95 15.50 9.45
N GLN A 80 -26.06 14.76 9.28
CA GLN A 80 -26.08 13.31 9.14
C GLN A 80 -25.67 12.92 7.71
N GLN A 81 -24.37 12.86 7.46
CA GLN A 81 -23.84 12.50 6.15
C GLN A 81 -22.65 11.53 6.26
N CYS A 82 -22.50 10.70 5.21
CA CYS A 82 -21.34 9.86 5.00
C CYS A 82 -20.86 10.06 3.56
N THR A 83 -19.56 10.32 3.40
CA THR A 83 -18.92 10.49 2.09
C THR A 83 -17.80 9.47 1.94
N MET A 84 -17.81 8.74 0.83
CA MET A 84 -16.75 7.82 0.42
C MET A 84 -16.19 8.27 -0.93
N LEU A 85 -14.87 8.18 -1.09
CA LEU A 85 -14.21 8.44 -2.36
C LEU A 85 -14.01 7.12 -3.09
N PHE A 86 -14.15 7.12 -4.42
CA PHE A 86 -13.87 5.96 -5.26
C PHE A 86 -13.07 6.36 -6.51
N ASN A 87 -12.26 5.43 -7.02
CA ASN A 87 -11.53 5.64 -8.27
C ASN A 87 -11.52 4.34 -9.07
N THR A 88 -12.24 4.32 -10.19
CA THR A 88 -12.40 3.15 -11.06
C THR A 88 -11.34 3.05 -12.15
N GLN A 89 -10.63 4.15 -12.43
CA GLN A 89 -9.66 4.30 -13.53
C GLN A 89 -8.20 4.19 -13.06
N VAL A 90 -7.94 4.39 -11.76
CA VAL A 90 -6.65 4.07 -11.18
C VAL A 90 -6.55 2.55 -11.14
N LYS A 91 -5.79 1.98 -12.09
CA LYS A 91 -4.98 0.81 -11.75
C LYS A 91 -4.27 1.22 -10.48
N ASP A 92 -4.61 0.56 -9.39
CA ASP A 92 -4.04 0.74 -8.07
C ASP A 92 -2.51 0.75 -8.23
N GLU A 93 -1.93 1.93 -8.48
CA GLU A 93 -0.49 2.13 -8.70
C GLU A 93 0.10 2.82 -7.47
N LEU A 94 -0.69 3.64 -6.79
CA LEU A 94 -0.34 4.32 -5.55
C LEU A 94 -1.50 4.21 -4.55
N THR A 95 -1.15 3.86 -3.32
CA THR A 95 -2.05 3.79 -2.17
C THR A 95 -1.47 4.63 -1.04
N LYS A 96 -2.35 5.23 -0.24
CA LYS A 96 -1.94 6.06 0.88
C LYS A 96 -1.76 5.19 2.12
N LEU A 97 -0.58 5.24 2.72
CA LEU A 97 -0.27 4.64 4.02
C LEU A 97 -0.21 5.75 5.06
N CYS A 98 -1.00 5.65 6.13
CA CYS A 98 -1.04 6.65 7.20
C CYS A 98 -0.68 6.02 8.55
N SER A 99 0.17 6.71 9.31
CA SER A 99 0.50 6.40 10.70
C SER A 99 0.20 7.62 11.55
N GLY A 100 -0.95 7.61 12.24
CA GLY A 100 -1.49 8.80 12.88
C GLY A 100 -1.84 9.88 11.84
N GLU A 101 -1.30 11.08 12.00
CA GLU A 101 -1.53 12.21 11.09
C GLU A 101 -0.55 12.23 9.89
N GLU A 102 0.55 11.47 9.96
CA GLU A 102 1.54 11.42 8.89
C GLU A 102 1.15 10.36 7.86
N CYS A 103 1.13 10.74 6.59
CA CYS A 103 0.82 9.82 5.51
C CYS A 103 1.86 9.89 4.40
N LYS A 104 2.22 8.72 3.87
CA LYS A 104 3.06 8.59 2.69
C LYS A 104 2.35 7.83 1.58
N CYS A 105 2.73 8.13 0.35
CA CYS A 105 2.31 7.35 -0.81
C CYS A 105 3.18 6.09 -0.90
N MET A 106 2.52 4.96 -1.01
CA MET A 106 3.09 3.63 -1.20
C MET A 106 2.64 3.11 -2.56
N GLN A 107 3.49 2.43 -3.31
CA GLN A 107 3.05 1.77 -4.53
C GLN A 107 2.11 0.61 -4.19
N ALA A 108 1.08 0.43 -5.00
CA ALA A 108 0.08 -0.61 -4.77
C ALA A 108 0.55 -2.00 -5.25
N THR A 109 1.68 -2.05 -5.93
CA THR A 109 2.41 -3.26 -6.33
C THR A 109 3.32 -3.78 -5.20
N CYS A 110 3.45 -5.10 -5.14
CA CYS A 110 4.17 -5.80 -4.08
C CYS A 110 5.69 -5.68 -4.18
N PRO A 111 6.43 -5.87 -3.08
CA PRO A 111 7.89 -5.81 -3.08
C PRO A 111 8.54 -6.88 -3.94
N ILE A 112 9.78 -6.61 -4.35
CA ILE A 112 10.53 -7.54 -5.21
C ILE A 112 11.26 -8.53 -4.30
N LEU A 113 10.63 -9.69 -4.09
CA LEU A 113 11.24 -10.81 -3.39
C LEU A 113 12.23 -11.53 -4.31
N GLN A 114 13.51 -11.52 -3.93
CA GLN A 114 14.55 -12.26 -4.64
C GLN A 114 14.38 -13.77 -4.45
N GLU A 115 14.79 -14.54 -5.44
CA GLU A 115 14.78 -15.98 -5.35
C GLU A 115 15.71 -16.45 -4.21
N LYS A 116 15.23 -17.44 -3.44
CA LYS A 116 15.93 -17.92 -2.25
C LYS A 116 17.23 -18.62 -2.67
N MET A 117 18.35 -18.16 -2.11
CA MET A 117 19.70 -18.68 -2.41
C MET A 117 20.09 -18.54 -3.90
N ASP A 118 19.64 -17.47 -4.54
CA ASP A 118 20.09 -17.13 -5.89
C ASP A 118 21.57 -16.70 -5.89
N THR A 119 22.41 -17.56 -6.45
CA THR A 119 23.86 -17.31 -6.56
C THR A 119 24.24 -16.47 -7.77
N SER A 120 23.29 -16.15 -8.67
CA SER A 120 23.53 -15.28 -9.83
C SER A 120 23.65 -13.81 -9.42
N ILE A 121 23.00 -13.41 -8.33
CA ILE A 121 23.11 -12.07 -7.74
C ILE A 121 24.46 -11.98 -7.02
N THR A 122 25.31 -11.06 -7.49
CA THR A 122 26.66 -10.84 -6.94
C THR A 122 26.67 -9.86 -5.77
N GLY A 123 27.81 -9.72 -5.09
CA GLY A 123 27.98 -8.68 -4.08
C GLY A 123 27.89 -7.25 -4.66
N ASN A 124 28.32 -7.06 -5.91
CA ASN A 124 28.20 -5.78 -6.62
C ASN A 124 26.74 -5.44 -6.92
N ASP A 125 25.94 -6.40 -7.41
CA ASP A 125 24.53 -6.13 -7.74
C ASP A 125 23.74 -5.65 -6.51
N ARG A 126 24.01 -6.25 -5.34
CA ARG A 126 23.42 -5.82 -4.06
C ARG A 126 23.90 -4.44 -3.63
N LYS A 127 25.20 -4.14 -3.78
CA LYS A 127 25.74 -2.81 -3.49
C LYS A 127 25.14 -1.76 -4.41
N ASP A 128 25.09 -2.03 -5.72
CA ASP A 128 24.52 -1.11 -6.71
C ASP A 128 23.04 -0.86 -6.42
N ALA A 129 22.28 -1.89 -6.03
CA ALA A 129 20.90 -1.74 -5.57
C ALA A 129 20.80 -0.88 -4.30
N ALA A 130 21.62 -1.12 -3.27
CA ALA A 130 21.65 -0.33 -2.04
C ALA A 130 22.08 1.14 -2.28
N CYS A 131 22.93 1.38 -3.28
CA CYS A 131 23.50 2.69 -3.59
C CYS A 131 22.71 3.49 -4.63
N LYS A 132 21.58 2.95 -5.14
CA LYS A 132 20.66 3.76 -5.93
C LYS A 132 20.23 5.01 -5.15
N LYS A 133 20.08 6.12 -5.88
CA LYS A 133 19.84 7.46 -5.30
C LYS A 133 18.56 7.55 -4.49
N ASP A 134 17.53 6.79 -4.88
CA ASP A 134 16.22 6.71 -4.26
C ASP A 134 16.17 5.76 -3.07
N ILE A 135 17.15 4.86 -2.92
CA ILE A 135 17.24 3.97 -1.76
C ILE A 135 17.85 4.73 -0.59
N THR A 136 17.11 4.80 0.50
CA THR A 136 17.49 5.58 1.70
C THR A 136 17.94 4.69 2.85
N TYR A 137 17.54 3.42 2.84
CA TYR A 137 17.94 2.46 3.86
C TYR A 137 18.25 1.07 3.29
N ALA A 138 19.10 0.35 4.01
CA ALA A 138 19.44 -1.05 3.76
C ALA A 138 19.72 -1.73 5.09
N TYR A 139 18.82 -2.64 5.49
CA TYR A 139 18.81 -3.27 6.81
C TYR A 139 18.81 -4.79 6.70
N LYS A 140 19.53 -5.44 7.60
CA LYS A 140 19.30 -6.84 7.92
C LYS A 140 18.33 -6.90 9.09
N VAL A 141 17.23 -7.63 8.93
CA VAL A 141 16.16 -7.69 9.93
C VAL A 141 15.75 -9.13 10.21
N GLU A 142 15.12 -9.35 11.37
CA GLU A 142 14.45 -10.60 11.75
C GLU A 142 12.98 -10.32 12.02
N PHE A 143 12.07 -11.03 11.35
CA PHE A 143 10.64 -10.85 11.59
C PHE A 143 10.19 -11.52 12.88
N ILE A 144 9.48 -10.77 13.72
CA ILE A 144 9.04 -11.20 15.06
C ILE A 144 7.57 -11.61 15.04
N SER A 145 6.71 -10.83 14.40
CA SER A 145 5.27 -11.08 14.36
C SER A 145 4.63 -10.37 13.17
N SER A 146 3.36 -10.67 12.90
CA SER A 146 2.58 -10.00 11.86
C SER A 146 1.15 -9.83 12.34
N GLU A 147 0.57 -8.67 12.07
CA GLU A 147 -0.79 -8.30 12.44
C GLU A 147 -1.51 -7.73 11.22
N GLU A 148 -2.78 -8.10 11.02
CA GLU A 148 -3.61 -7.48 9.98
C GLU A 148 -4.16 -6.14 10.48
N ASP A 149 -4.14 -5.12 9.62
CA ASP A 149 -4.66 -3.80 9.92
C ASP A 149 -5.35 -3.23 8.66
N GLY A 150 -6.67 -3.39 8.59
CA GLY A 150 -7.47 -3.01 7.42
C GLY A 150 -7.01 -3.75 6.15
N ASP A 151 -6.66 -2.99 5.12
CA ASP A 151 -6.15 -3.51 3.83
C ASP A 151 -4.65 -3.85 3.85
N PHE A 152 -4.00 -3.73 5.00
CA PHE A 152 -2.56 -3.92 5.18
C PHE A 152 -2.25 -5.05 6.17
N ILE A 153 -1.02 -5.56 6.07
CA ILE A 153 -0.39 -6.44 7.05
C ILE A 153 0.84 -5.70 7.59
N LYS A 154 0.91 -5.53 8.90
CA LYS A 154 2.04 -4.94 9.61
C LYS A 154 2.92 -6.06 10.15
N HIS A 155 4.17 -6.10 9.70
CA HIS A 155 5.18 -7.04 10.14
C HIS A 155 6.13 -6.35 11.12
N SER A 156 6.10 -6.77 12.38
CA SER A 156 7.08 -6.32 13.38
C SER A 156 8.40 -7.04 13.17
N ALA A 157 9.50 -6.28 13.11
CA ALA A 157 10.84 -6.81 12.87
C ALA A 157 11.89 -6.18 13.78
N LYS A 158 12.92 -6.94 14.10
CA LYS A 158 14.11 -6.47 14.83
C LYS A 158 15.22 -6.16 13.86
N ILE A 159 15.85 -4.99 13.99
CA ILE A 159 17.06 -4.67 13.22
C ILE A 159 18.24 -5.45 13.78
N LEU A 160 18.86 -6.28 12.93
CA LEU A 160 20.09 -7.00 13.23
C LEU A 160 21.32 -6.22 12.80
N ASP A 161 21.29 -5.60 11.63
CA ASP A 161 22.38 -4.78 11.10
C ASP A 161 21.85 -3.64 10.22
N LEU A 162 22.60 -2.54 10.19
CA LEU A 162 22.29 -1.38 9.35
C LEU A 162 23.48 -1.13 8.42
N TYR A 163 23.23 -1.20 7.11
CA TYR A 163 24.24 -0.99 6.06
C TYR A 163 24.09 0.39 5.40
N LYS A 164 22.86 0.91 5.37
CA LYS A 164 22.54 2.29 4.98
C LYS A 164 21.42 2.77 5.87
N GLN A 165 21.55 3.96 6.45
CA GLN A 165 20.62 4.50 7.44
C GLN A 165 19.93 5.75 6.91
N ASP A 166 18.62 5.81 7.09
CA ASP A 166 17.80 7.00 6.83
C ASP A 166 17.58 7.87 8.08
N SER A 167 17.89 7.33 9.26
CA SER A 167 17.69 8.00 10.55
C SER A 167 18.84 7.72 11.51
N ALA A 168 19.43 8.79 12.07
CA ALA A 168 20.56 8.70 12.99
C ALA A 168 20.19 8.12 14.38
N THR A 169 18.90 8.03 14.69
CA THR A 169 18.41 7.48 15.96
C THR A 169 18.23 5.97 15.93
N LEU A 170 18.17 5.36 14.74
CA LEU A 170 18.10 3.90 14.57
C LEU A 170 19.43 3.21 14.85
N LYS A 171 19.34 2.09 15.57
CA LYS A 171 20.47 1.27 16.00
C LYS A 171 20.09 -0.21 15.92
N ARG A 172 21.11 -1.06 16.05
CA ARG A 172 20.91 -2.51 16.19
C ARG A 172 19.99 -2.79 17.38
N ASN A 173 19.14 -3.80 17.24
CA ASN A 173 18.11 -4.24 18.17
C ASN A 173 16.90 -3.30 18.33
N ASN A 174 16.81 -2.20 17.58
CA ASN A 174 15.55 -1.46 17.52
C ASN A 174 14.46 -2.30 16.85
N ASP A 175 13.25 -2.18 17.37
CA ASP A 175 12.06 -2.77 16.77
C ASP A 175 11.46 -1.75 15.77
N ILE A 176 11.15 -2.24 14.57
CA ILE A 176 10.55 -1.46 13.48
C ILE A 176 9.36 -2.24 12.90
N LYS A 177 8.50 -1.56 12.16
CA LYS A 177 7.40 -2.20 11.43
C LYS A 177 7.58 -2.06 9.93
N PHE A 178 7.30 -3.13 9.20
CA PHE A 178 7.14 -3.11 7.75
C PHE A 178 5.67 -3.25 7.41
N ILE A 179 5.15 -2.47 6.47
CA ILE A 179 3.73 -2.45 6.12
C ILE A 179 3.56 -2.86 4.67
N MET A 180 2.83 -3.94 4.43
CA MET A 180 2.58 -4.50 3.10
C MET A 180 1.08 -4.59 2.84
N LYS A 181 0.64 -4.44 1.59
CA LYS A 181 -0.77 -4.69 1.24
C LYS A 181 -1.14 -6.16 1.49
N LYS A 182 -2.34 -6.40 2.01
CA LYS A 182 -2.87 -7.75 2.20
C LYS A 182 -3.07 -8.51 0.88
N THR A 183 -3.24 -7.79 -0.23
CA THR A 183 -3.33 -8.36 -1.59
C THR A 183 -2.00 -8.95 -2.08
N CYS A 184 -0.87 -8.68 -1.42
CA CYS A 184 0.44 -9.24 -1.74
C CYS A 184 0.64 -10.67 -1.24
N THR A 185 -0.19 -11.59 -1.73
CA THR A 185 -0.22 -13.00 -1.29
C THR A 185 0.96 -13.85 -1.79
N SER A 186 1.68 -13.39 -2.82
CA SER A 186 2.85 -14.08 -3.38
C SER A 186 4.08 -14.00 -2.48
N ILE A 187 4.09 -13.11 -1.48
CA ILE A 187 5.25 -12.83 -0.63
C ILE A 187 4.91 -13.28 0.79
N ASN A 188 5.60 -14.34 1.23
CA ASN A 188 5.39 -14.91 2.54
C ASN A 188 6.62 -14.67 3.42
N LEU A 189 6.58 -13.57 4.18
CA LEU A 189 7.60 -13.21 5.17
C LEU A 189 7.36 -14.04 6.43
N LYS A 190 8.29 -14.97 6.71
CA LYS A 190 8.12 -15.92 7.81
C LYS A 190 8.65 -15.36 9.12
N GLN A 191 7.87 -15.54 10.18
CA GLN A 191 8.32 -15.28 11.54
C GLN A 191 9.59 -16.08 11.86
N GLY A 192 10.59 -15.42 12.44
CA GLY A 192 11.90 -15.96 12.75
C GLY A 192 12.86 -16.01 11.55
N ASP A 193 12.44 -15.81 10.31
CA ASP A 193 13.39 -15.72 9.21
C ASP A 193 14.08 -14.34 9.19
N GLN A 194 15.33 -14.34 8.71
CA GLN A 194 16.12 -13.12 8.54
C GLN A 194 16.07 -12.69 7.08
N TYR A 195 16.09 -11.38 6.84
CA TYR A 195 16.02 -10.81 5.50
C TYR A 195 16.93 -9.58 5.38
N LEU A 196 17.51 -9.40 4.18
CA LEU A 196 18.03 -8.12 3.72
C LEU A 196 16.86 -7.36 3.08
N ILE A 197 16.55 -6.19 3.63
CA ILE A 197 15.52 -5.30 3.09
C ILE A 197 16.16 -3.96 2.76
N MET A 198 16.00 -3.53 1.51
CA MET A 198 16.48 -2.25 1.02
C MET A 198 15.31 -1.49 0.41
N GLY A 199 15.22 -0.20 0.69
CA GLY A 199 14.08 0.57 0.25
C GLY A 199 14.25 2.06 0.45
N ARG A 200 13.15 2.75 0.22
CA ARG A 200 13.01 4.19 0.37
C ARG A 200 12.03 4.51 1.48
N ASP A 201 12.19 5.67 2.09
CA ASP A 201 11.18 6.37 2.87
C ASP A 201 10.51 5.56 4.00
N GLY A 202 10.89 5.81 5.25
CA GLY A 202 10.07 5.44 6.42
C GLY A 202 9.07 6.54 6.80
N ILE A 203 8.00 6.16 7.50
CA ILE A 203 7.13 7.05 8.29
C ILE A 203 7.68 7.02 9.73
N TYR A 204 7.84 8.20 10.33
CA TYR A 204 8.51 8.33 11.63
C TYR A 204 7.61 9.09 12.60
N SER A 205 6.98 8.38 13.52
CA SER A 205 6.13 9.00 14.54
C SER A 205 6.82 9.00 15.89
N ARG A 206 6.64 10.08 16.65
CA ARG A 206 7.09 10.18 18.03
C ARG A 206 5.89 10.11 18.96
N ILE A 207 5.81 9.04 19.74
CA ILE A 207 4.76 8.85 20.75
C ILE A 207 5.43 8.97 22.11
N GLY A 208 5.25 10.11 22.79
CA GLY A 208 5.98 10.42 24.01
C GLY A 208 7.49 10.58 23.76
N PHE A 209 8.30 9.74 24.41
CA PHE A 209 9.76 9.70 24.24
C PHE A 209 10.22 8.62 23.25
N ASP A 210 9.30 7.78 22.77
CA ASP A 210 9.61 6.64 21.91
C ASP A 210 9.42 6.99 20.44
N PHE A 211 10.41 6.60 19.63
CA PHE A 211 10.38 6.74 18.18
C PHE A 211 9.87 5.45 17.56
N HIS A 212 8.84 5.56 16.73
CA HIS A 212 8.26 4.46 15.98
C HIS A 212 8.60 4.64 14.50
N TYR A 213 9.09 3.55 13.90
CA TYR A 213 9.53 3.54 12.51
C TYR A 213 8.68 2.54 11.75
N GLU A 214 7.97 3.04 10.73
CA GLU A 214 7.13 2.22 9.87
C GLU A 214 7.58 2.36 8.42
N TYR A 215 7.83 1.24 7.77
CA TYR A 215 8.40 1.17 6.44
C TYR A 215 7.42 0.53 5.47
N PRO A 216 6.93 1.26 4.45
CA PRO A 216 6.14 0.64 3.38
C PRO A 216 6.99 -0.39 2.63
N LEU A 217 6.37 -1.54 2.33
CA LEU A 217 6.88 -2.57 1.45
C LEU A 217 6.04 -2.60 0.18
N ASP A 218 6.60 -2.02 -0.87
CA ASP A 218 6.03 -1.93 -2.22
C ASP A 218 7.09 -2.30 -3.27
N SER A 219 6.76 -2.19 -4.56
CA SER A 219 7.67 -2.58 -5.66
C SER A 219 9.02 -1.85 -5.73
N SER A 220 9.23 -0.80 -4.94
CA SER A 220 10.54 -0.16 -4.80
C SER A 220 11.47 -0.87 -3.81
N ASN A 221 10.94 -1.80 -3.02
CA ASN A 221 11.72 -2.52 -2.01
C ASN A 221 12.32 -3.80 -2.57
N TRP A 222 13.61 -3.98 -2.29
CA TRP A 222 14.31 -5.25 -2.44
C TRP A 222 14.16 -6.05 -1.16
N VAL A 223 13.67 -7.28 -1.27
CA VAL A 223 13.55 -8.21 -0.14
C VAL A 223 14.27 -9.50 -0.49
N GLU A 224 15.23 -9.90 0.33
CA GLU A 224 16.04 -11.09 0.08
C GLU A 224 16.24 -11.91 1.35
N TRP A 225 16.02 -13.22 1.28
CA TRP A 225 16.17 -14.12 2.42
C TRP A 225 17.63 -14.25 2.85
N TRP A 226 17.88 -14.18 4.17
CA TRP A 226 19.19 -14.28 4.79
C TRP A 226 19.30 -15.57 5.64
N PRO A 227 20.26 -16.47 5.36
CA PRO A 227 20.44 -17.70 6.13
C PRO A 227 20.99 -17.43 7.54
N ARG A 228 20.40 -18.06 8.56
CA ARG A 228 20.99 -18.11 9.93
C ARG A 228 22.22 -19.02 9.99
N ALA A 229 22.15 -20.14 9.28
CA ALA A 229 23.21 -21.12 9.17
C ALA A 229 23.14 -21.78 7.79
N CYS A 230 24.29 -22.22 7.28
CA CYS A 230 24.39 -22.96 6.04
C CYS A 230 24.77 -24.41 6.29
N SER A 231 24.17 -25.31 5.50
CA SER A 231 24.40 -26.75 5.57
C SER A 231 24.52 -27.41 4.19
N SER A 232 24.62 -26.60 3.11
CA SER A 232 24.72 -27.08 1.74
C SER A 232 25.72 -26.23 0.95
N GLY A 233 26.38 -26.84 -0.04
CA GLY A 233 27.40 -26.14 -0.83
C GLY A 233 26.85 -24.93 -1.59
N GLN A 234 25.58 -24.96 -2.02
CA GLN A 234 24.92 -23.79 -2.62
C GLN A 234 24.74 -22.65 -1.61
N CYS A 235 24.36 -22.96 -0.37
CA CYS A 235 24.25 -21.97 0.70
C CYS A 235 25.61 -21.34 1.03
N ASP A 236 26.69 -22.14 1.02
CA ASP A 236 28.04 -21.64 1.30
C ASP A 236 28.49 -20.61 0.24
N VAL A 237 28.20 -20.88 -1.04
CA VAL A 237 28.47 -19.93 -2.13
C VAL A 237 27.63 -18.66 -1.95
N PHE A 238 26.34 -18.82 -1.63
CA PHE A 238 25.43 -17.70 -1.41
C PHE A 238 25.88 -16.80 -0.25
N VAL A 239 26.25 -17.38 0.89
CA VAL A 239 26.77 -16.62 2.05
C VAL A 239 28.08 -15.92 1.75
N ARG A 240 28.96 -16.52 0.94
CA ARG A 240 30.19 -15.84 0.49
C ARG A 240 29.87 -14.61 -0.36
N ASN A 241 28.88 -14.68 -1.26
CA ASN A 241 28.43 -13.53 -2.04
C ASN A 241 27.80 -12.43 -1.15
N LEU A 242 27.03 -12.83 -0.13
CA LEU A 242 26.52 -11.89 0.87
C LEU A 242 27.65 -11.23 1.66
N ALA A 243 28.68 -11.98 2.07
CA ALA A 243 29.84 -11.43 2.76
C ALA A 243 30.61 -10.42 1.89
N GLU A 244 30.76 -10.70 0.59
CA GLU A 244 31.36 -9.76 -0.36
C GLU A 244 30.56 -8.44 -0.45
N PHE A 245 29.22 -8.51 -0.45
CA PHE A 245 28.38 -7.32 -0.35
C PHE A 245 28.66 -6.54 0.94
N LEU A 246 28.75 -7.23 2.08
CA LEU A 246 29.01 -6.60 3.38
C LEU A 246 30.35 -5.86 3.39
N ASP A 247 31.41 -6.50 2.90
CA ASP A 247 32.72 -5.86 2.83
C ASP A 247 32.66 -4.59 1.98
N LYS A 248 32.06 -4.67 0.79
CA LYS A 248 31.97 -3.52 -0.12
C LYS A 248 31.15 -2.38 0.46
N ILE A 249 29.97 -2.65 0.99
CA ILE A 249 29.09 -1.59 1.49
C ILE A 249 29.66 -0.92 2.75
N LEU A 250 30.38 -1.67 3.60
CA LEU A 250 30.96 -1.14 4.83
C LEU A 250 32.29 -0.39 4.61
N PHE A 251 33.14 -0.85 3.68
CA PHE A 251 34.46 -0.23 3.44
C PHE A 251 34.45 0.83 2.33
N GLU A 252 33.70 0.61 1.26
CA GLU A 252 33.65 1.53 0.12
C GLU A 252 32.47 2.49 0.21
N GLY A 253 31.41 2.10 0.92
CA GLY A 253 30.16 2.85 0.98
C GLY A 253 29.43 2.94 -0.36
N CYS A 254 28.51 3.89 -0.38
CA CYS A 254 28.02 4.58 -1.56
C CYS A 254 28.71 5.96 -1.60
#